data_AF-A0A5S4Y9R5-F1
#
_entry.id   AF-A0A5S4Y9R5-F1
#
_cell.length_a   1.000
_cell.length_b   1.000
_cell.length_c   1.000
_cell.angle_alpha   90.00
_cell.angle_beta   90.00
_cell.angle_gamma   90.00
#
_symmetry.space_group_name_H-M   'P 1'
#
loop_
_entity.id
_entity.type
_entity.pdbx_description
1 polymer ?
#
loop_
_entity_poly.entity_id
_entity_poly.type
_entity_poly.pdbx_seq_one_letter_code
_entity_poly.pdbx_strand_id
1 'polypeptide(L)' 'MLGEKRKAQMSRDVTSPSHWLQRAAQTRAKAQRTRDAVARDRLITMAEEYDQLAEQAERQLEDQSESRPIGT' A
#
# COMPACT_ATOMS: atom_id res chain seq x y z
N MET A 1 -10.68 23.99 16.05
CA MET A 1 -11.39 23.19 15.00
C MET A 1 -10.47 22.03 14.62
N LEU A 2 -10.99 20.83 14.32
CA LEU A 2 -10.16 19.61 14.16
C LEU A 2 -10.29 18.93 12.78
N GLY A 3 -10.68 19.67 11.74
CA GLY A 3 -11.07 19.10 10.44
C GLY A 3 -9.93 18.76 9.48
N GLU A 4 -8.83 19.51 9.49
CA GLU A 4 -7.94 19.60 8.31
C GLU A 4 -6.80 18.57 8.28
N LYS A 5 -6.40 18.04 9.45
CA LYS A 5 -5.28 17.08 9.56
C LYS A 5 -5.56 15.71 8.91
N ARG A 6 -6.81 15.42 8.49
CA ARG A 6 -7.20 14.12 7.92
C ARG A 6 -7.06 14.01 6.40
N LYS A 7 -6.78 15.11 5.67
CA LYS A 7 -6.70 15.09 4.19
C LYS A 7 -5.30 15.29 3.60
N ALA A 8 -4.40 15.96 4.32
CA ALA A 8 -3.02 16.16 3.89
C ALA A 8 -2.10 14.94 4.09
N GLN A 9 -2.58 13.88 4.74
CA GLN A 9 -1.83 12.65 5.00
C GLN A 9 -1.96 11.63 3.85
N MET A 10 -3.18 11.43 3.34
CA MET A 10 -3.51 10.46 2.29
C MET A 10 -2.67 10.59 1.01
N SER A 11 -2.17 11.78 0.67
CA SER A 11 -1.35 12.04 -0.50
C SER A 11 0.15 11.71 -0.33
N ARG A 12 0.59 11.31 0.87
CA ARG A 12 1.92 10.72 1.12
C ARG A 12 1.83 9.26 1.57
N ASP A 13 0.70 8.83 2.15
CA ASP A 13 0.45 7.43 2.53
C ASP A 13 0.52 6.50 1.31
N VAL A 14 -0.10 6.88 0.18
CA VAL A 14 -0.18 6.04 -1.04
C VAL A 14 1.16 5.79 -1.75
N THR A 15 2.20 6.56 -1.43
CA THR A 15 3.58 6.34 -1.92
C THR A 15 4.44 5.52 -0.96
N SER A 16 3.90 5.07 0.19
CA SER A 16 4.62 4.26 1.16
C SER A 16 4.35 2.77 0.96
N PRO A 17 5.38 1.91 0.82
CA PRO A 17 5.24 0.45 0.77
C PRO A 17 4.44 -0.09 1.96
N SER A 18 4.72 0.42 3.16
CA SER A 18 4.07 0.03 4.41
C SER A 18 2.55 0.25 4.39
N HIS A 19 2.06 1.26 3.67
CA HIS A 19 0.62 1.45 3.48
C HIS A 19 0.01 0.31 2.67
N TRP A 20 0.65 -0.07 1.55
CA TRP A 20 0.20 -1.15 0.70
C TRP A 20 0.28 -2.52 1.38
N LEU A 21 1.36 -2.83 2.10
CA LEU A 21 1.48 -4.03 2.93
C LEU A 21 0.38 -4.09 4.03
N GLN A 22 0.09 -2.96 4.69
CA GLN A 22 -0.99 -2.88 5.67
C GLN A 22 -2.38 -3.08 5.03
N ARG A 23 -2.56 -2.66 3.77
CA ARG A 23 -3.78 -2.92 2.98
C ARG A 23 -3.87 -4.41 2.62
N ALA A 24 -2.80 -5.03 2.13
CA ALA A 24 -2.74 -6.46 1.83
C ALA A 24 -3.10 -7.33 3.06
N ALA A 25 -2.47 -7.06 4.22
CA ALA A 25 -2.72 -7.76 5.46
C ALA A 25 -4.19 -7.65 5.94
N GLN A 26 -4.79 -6.45 5.88
CA GLN A 26 -6.20 -6.25 6.21
C GLN A 26 -7.14 -7.00 5.25
N THR A 27 -6.84 -7.01 3.95
CA THR A 27 -7.64 -7.70 2.95
C THR A 27 -7.55 -9.22 3.12
N ARG A 28 -6.37 -9.79 3.42
CA ARG A 28 -6.21 -11.21 3.82
C ARG A 28 -6.99 -11.55 5.08
N ALA A 29 -6.96 -10.71 6.10
CA ALA A 29 -7.75 -10.90 7.32
C ALA A 29 -9.27 -10.85 7.06
N LYS A 30 -9.72 -10.08 6.07
CA LYS A 30 -11.11 -10.08 5.58
C LYS A 30 -11.43 -11.34 4.77
N ALA A 31 -10.53 -11.80 3.91
CA ALA A 31 -10.67 -13.03 3.13
C ALA A 31 -10.88 -14.26 4.03
N GLN A 32 -10.06 -14.41 5.08
CA GLN A 32 -10.19 -15.48 6.08
C GLN A 32 -11.56 -15.51 6.79
N ARG A 33 -12.19 -14.34 6.96
CA ARG A 33 -13.53 -14.20 7.57
C ARG A 33 -14.67 -14.35 6.56
N THR A 34 -14.37 -14.44 5.26
CA THR A 34 -15.36 -14.47 4.18
C THR A 34 -15.72 -15.91 3.83
N ARG A 35 -16.96 -16.30 4.15
CA ARG A 35 -17.49 -17.65 3.90
C ARG A 35 -17.67 -17.94 2.41
N ASP A 36 -18.24 -16.98 1.67
CA ASP A 36 -18.41 -17.10 0.22
C ASP A 36 -17.06 -17.30 -0.47
N ALA A 37 -17.00 -18.28 -1.39
CA ALA A 37 -15.77 -18.65 -2.06
C ALA A 37 -15.32 -17.58 -3.06
N VAL A 38 -16.25 -17.01 -3.84
CA VAL A 38 -15.92 -16.06 -4.92
C VAL A 38 -15.48 -14.71 -4.34
N ALA A 39 -16.13 -14.24 -3.28
CA ALA A 39 -15.72 -13.04 -2.56
C ALA A 39 -14.40 -13.22 -1.80
N ARG A 40 -14.14 -14.42 -1.24
CA ARG A 40 -12.84 -14.73 -0.60
C ARG A 40 -11.70 -14.75 -1.61
N ASP A 41 -11.92 -15.38 -2.76
CA ASP A 41 -10.96 -15.46 -3.88
C ASP A 41 -10.55 -14.06 -4.36
N ARG A 42 -11.54 -13.21 -4.69
CA ARG A 42 -11.31 -11.80 -5.06
C ARG A 42 -10.57 -10.99 -3.99
N LEU A 43 -10.78 -11.28 -2.70
CA LEU A 43 -10.06 -10.64 -1.60
C LEU A 43 -8.62 -11.15 -1.44
N ILE A 44 -8.30 -12.34 -1.95
CA ILE A 44 -6.91 -12.82 -2.03
C ILE A 44 -6.21 -12.10 -3.17
N THR A 45 -6.81 -12.06 -4.37
CA THR A 45 -6.28 -11.32 -5.53
C THR A 45 -6.00 -9.85 -5.19
N MET A 46 -6.96 -9.15 -4.57
CA MET A 46 -6.80 -7.76 -4.13
C MET A 46 -5.69 -7.56 -3.08
N ALA A 47 -5.31 -8.61 -2.33
CA ALA A 47 -4.18 -8.53 -1.42
C ALA A 47 -2.84 -8.74 -2.14
N GLU A 48 -2.81 -9.59 -3.17
CA GLU A 48 -1.63 -9.80 -4.02
C GLU A 48 -1.34 -8.56 -4.90
N GLU A 49 -2.38 -7.93 -5.45
CA GLU A 49 -2.28 -6.61 -6.10
C GLU A 49 -1.70 -5.55 -5.15
N TYR A 50 -2.05 -5.59 -3.85
CA TYR A 50 -1.48 -4.68 -2.86
C TYR A 50 -0.02 -4.98 -2.52
N ASP A 51 0.44 -6.23 -2.54
CA ASP A 51 1.88 -6.51 -2.35
C ASP A 51 2.70 -6.05 -3.57
N GLN A 52 2.19 -6.23 -4.80
CA GLN A 52 2.84 -5.72 -6.01
C GLN A 52 2.98 -4.19 -6.00
N LEU A 53 1.97 -3.48 -5.48
CA LEU A 53 2.02 -2.03 -5.26
C LEU A 53 3.00 -1.64 -4.14
N ALA A 54 3.23 -2.50 -3.14
CA ALA A 54 4.28 -2.29 -2.15
C ALA A 54 5.67 -2.39 -2.78
N GLU A 55 5.96 -3.48 -3.51
CA GLU A 55 7.23 -3.66 -4.22
C GLU A 55 7.53 -2.52 -5.20
N GLN A 56 6.51 -2.07 -5.96
CA GLN A 56 6.67 -0.97 -6.91
C GLN A 56 6.92 0.37 -6.19
N ALA A 57 6.40 0.54 -4.97
CA ALA A 57 6.73 1.69 -4.13
C ALA A 57 8.15 1.60 -3.54
N GLU A 58 8.65 0.40 -3.19
CA GLU A 58 10.04 0.20 -2.74
C GLU A 58 11.02 0.57 -3.86
N ARG A 59 10.85 -0.03 -5.04
CA ARG A 59 11.70 0.26 -6.22
C ARG A 59 11.69 1.74 -6.62
N GLN A 60 10.57 2.44 -6.46
CA GLN A 60 10.50 3.91 -6.67
C GLN A 60 11.19 4.72 -5.58
N LEU A 61 11.27 4.24 -4.34
CA LEU A 61 12.01 4.91 -3.26
C LEU A 61 13.52 4.69 -3.39
N GLU A 62 13.95 3.50 -3.83
CA GLU A 62 15.34 3.20 -4.16
C GLU A 62 15.84 4.11 -5.30
N ASP A 63 15.14 4.13 -6.44
CA ASP A 63 15.44 4.98 -7.61
C ASP A 63 15.50 6.48 -7.27
N GLN A 64 14.55 6.99 -6.47
CA GLN A 64 14.57 8.38 -5.99
C GLN A 64 15.68 8.68 -4.97
N SER A 65 16.22 7.66 -4.29
CA SER A 65 17.35 7.82 -3.38
C SER A 65 18.68 7.89 -4.13
N GLU A 66 18.84 7.08 -5.18
CA GLU A 66 20.03 7.03 -6.04
C GLU A 66 20.08 8.21 -7.02
N SER A 67 18.92 8.71 -7.47
CA SER A 67 18.76 9.93 -8.29
C SER A 67 19.09 11.25 -7.57
N ARG A 68 19.78 11.21 -6.43
CA ARG A 68 20.40 12.38 -5.79
C ARG A 68 21.87 12.52 -6.22
N PRO A 69 22.19 13.33 -7.25
CA PRO A 69 23.58 13.61 -7.57
C PRO A 69 24.26 14.28 -6.37
N ILE A 70 25.46 13.80 -6.02
CA ILE A 70 26.35 14.47 -5.06
C ILE A 70 26.80 15.79 -5.68
N GLY A 71 26.10 16.88 -5.35
CA GLY A 71 26.53 18.23 -5.62
C GLY A 71 27.83 18.54 -4.87
N THR A 72 28.75 19.22 -5.56
CA THR A 72 30.12 19.52 -5.11
C THR A 72 30.17 20.65 -4.08
#